data_AF-A0A850M7J0-F1
#
_entry.id   AF-A0A850M7J0-F1
#
_cell.length_a   1.000
_cell.length_b   1.000
_cell.length_c   1.000
_cell.angle_alpha   90.00
_cell.angle_beta   90.00
_cell.angle_gamma   90.00
#
_symmetry.space_group_name_H-M   'P 1'
#
loop_
_entity.id
_entity.type
_entity.pdbx_description
1 polymer ?
#
loop_
_entity_poly.entity_id
_entity_poly.type
_entity_poly.pdbx_seq_one_letter_code
_entity_poly.pdbx_strand_id
1 'polypeptide(L)'
;MLAAIPVIIARTFDLGLNVQDPLYFDSQTHSRFLYDNGTIDGNLDVDSIPFNSTLATCNVTWGQLNWQFNVTPDGFYVDGGTPTNNQTIFWVHIVEPGSTGSEFQEHVGTNYSIWDPVGILGAPDTEYVLTIIDTLVYWAEEPPLHGAQFSLKFEVRDLNDTKVAEGEMDYTCGMLFVLTIGYGSLRSLELIDTNYDISRNRLSVLPGAITVLIAGPIAVFAYLHFRRKEPRGLKLETTFLVATGGLVLFIDIVIDVWFYATIPFGYRGNQFLHLMMVVVFAIYALWKKVGLKWVIPAFLELAFLGAMVQFTGDPYVPHLTAFMGLMITWLCLVWVSGYKREPAKSKLGKLFSEFI
;
A
#
# COMPACT_ATOMS: atom_id res chain seq x y z
N MET A 1 -12.21 -10.74 17.25
CA MET A 1 -11.54 -12.06 17.09
C MET A 1 -10.95 -12.25 15.68
N LEU A 2 -11.61 -11.82 14.60
CA LEU A 2 -11.06 -11.88 13.23
C LEU A 2 -9.87 -10.93 12.97
N ALA A 3 -9.78 -9.80 13.67
CA ALA A 3 -8.66 -8.85 13.55
C ALA A 3 -7.33 -9.35 14.14
N ALA A 4 -7.33 -10.42 14.95
CA ALA A 4 -6.11 -10.95 15.57
C ALA A 4 -5.31 -11.87 14.62
N ILE A 5 -5.98 -12.49 13.65
CA ILE A 5 -5.34 -13.45 12.73
C ILE A 5 -4.33 -12.75 11.80
N PRO A 6 -4.62 -11.59 11.20
CA PRO A 6 -3.64 -10.85 10.41
C PRO A 6 -2.43 -10.39 11.20
N VAL A 7 -2.64 -9.95 12.45
CA VAL A 7 -1.56 -9.52 13.36
C VAL A 7 -0.66 -10.70 13.73
N ILE A 8 -1.23 -11.88 14.00
CA ILE A 8 -0.46 -13.09 14.29
C ILE A 8 0.34 -13.53 13.05
N ILE A 9 -0.25 -13.47 11.86
CA ILE A 9 0.43 -13.82 10.60
C ILE A 9 1.57 -12.84 10.31
N ALA A 10 1.33 -11.53 10.40
CA ALA A 10 2.37 -10.51 10.22
C ALA A 10 3.54 -10.72 11.19
N ARG A 11 3.26 -10.94 12.49
CA ARG A 11 4.28 -11.27 13.51
C ARG A 11 4.99 -12.59 13.24
N THR A 12 4.30 -13.60 12.72
CA THR A 12 4.88 -14.94 12.45
C THR A 12 5.84 -14.91 11.27
N PHE A 13 5.59 -14.07 10.28
CA PHE A 13 6.44 -13.92 9.09
C PHE A 13 7.46 -12.80 9.22
N ASP A 14 7.56 -12.14 10.38
CA ASP A 14 8.40 -10.96 10.59
C ASP A 14 8.17 -9.89 9.50
N LEU A 15 6.92 -9.82 9.03
CA LEU A 15 6.46 -8.76 8.15
C LEU A 15 6.28 -7.58 9.08
N GLY A 16 7.30 -6.71 9.11
CA GLY A 16 7.42 -5.60 10.04
C GLY A 16 6.07 -4.95 10.33
N LEU A 17 5.68 -4.98 11.61
CA LEU A 17 4.55 -4.20 12.07
C LEU A 17 5.07 -2.80 12.31
N ASN A 18 4.38 -1.82 11.78
CA ASN A 18 4.82 -0.45 11.88
C ASN A 18 4.95 0.02 13.33
N VAL A 19 6.20 0.06 13.80
CA VAL A 19 6.57 0.52 15.14
C VAL A 19 6.48 2.05 15.28
N GLN A 20 6.15 2.77 14.20
CA GLN A 20 5.94 4.21 14.15
C GLN A 20 4.44 4.58 14.00
N ASP A 21 3.54 3.59 13.95
CA ASP A 21 2.08 3.78 13.93
C ASP A 21 1.58 4.08 15.36
N PRO A 22 1.08 5.29 15.64
CA PRO A 22 0.57 5.63 16.97
C PRO A 22 -0.61 4.73 17.40
N LEU A 23 -1.30 4.07 16.45
CA LEU A 23 -2.41 3.14 16.75
C LEU A 23 -1.99 1.89 17.55
N TYR A 24 -0.69 1.59 17.63
CA TYR A 24 -0.18 0.46 18.39
C TYR A 24 0.91 0.92 19.35
N PHE A 25 0.48 1.52 20.47
CA PHE A 25 1.28 1.73 21.68
C PHE A 25 1.68 0.41 22.38
N ASP A 26 2.24 -0.52 21.63
CA ASP A 26 2.82 -1.77 22.14
C ASP A 26 4.33 -1.58 22.40
N SER A 27 4.96 -0.55 21.82
CA SER A 27 6.41 -0.28 21.89
C SER A 27 6.73 1.21 21.76
N GLN A 28 7.95 1.59 22.16
CA GLN A 28 8.51 2.92 21.91
C GLN A 28 8.66 3.15 20.41
N THR A 29 8.29 4.34 19.94
CA THR A 29 8.41 4.78 18.55
C THR A 29 9.41 5.93 18.44
N HIS A 30 10.07 6.05 17.29
CA HIS A 30 11.02 7.12 17.01
C HIS A 30 10.88 7.56 15.55
N SER A 31 10.66 8.84 15.32
CA SER A 31 10.62 9.47 14.00
C SER A 31 11.65 10.58 13.94
N ARG A 32 12.41 10.67 12.86
CA ARG A 32 13.44 11.69 12.69
C ARG A 32 13.12 12.55 11.48
N PHE A 33 13.16 13.86 11.67
CA PHE A 33 12.93 14.86 10.64
C PHE A 33 14.17 15.72 10.43
N LEU A 34 14.40 16.13 9.19
CA LEU A 34 15.26 17.24 8.83
C LEU A 34 14.42 18.51 9.04
N TYR A 35 14.80 19.31 10.03
CA TYR A 35 14.14 20.58 10.30
C TYR A 35 15.05 21.72 9.87
N ASP A 36 14.58 22.52 8.90
CA ASP A 36 15.15 23.81 8.55
C ASP A 36 14.28 24.90 9.17
N ASN A 37 14.84 25.66 10.11
CA ASN A 37 14.14 26.78 10.73
C ASN A 37 14.29 28.11 9.96
N GLY A 38 14.86 28.06 8.75
CA GLY A 38 15.14 29.20 7.87
C GLY A 38 16.50 29.85 8.12
N THR A 39 17.30 29.29 9.03
CA THR A 39 18.64 29.79 9.35
C THR A 39 19.63 28.65 9.56
N ILE A 40 19.19 27.58 10.24
CA ILE A 40 19.98 26.40 10.56
C ILE A 40 19.12 25.17 10.28
N ASP A 41 19.74 24.20 9.63
CA ASP A 41 19.21 22.86 9.44
C ASP A 41 19.73 21.91 10.53
N GLY A 42 18.89 20.97 10.95
CA GLY A 42 19.28 19.95 11.90
C GLY A 42 18.23 18.88 12.11
N ASN A 43 18.63 17.80 12.78
CA ASN A 43 17.74 16.69 13.06
C ASN A 43 16.79 17.05 14.21
N LEU A 44 15.49 17.01 13.93
CA LEU A 44 14.42 17.04 14.92
C LEU A 44 13.97 15.60 15.17
N ASP A 45 14.23 15.10 16.36
CA ASP A 45 13.89 13.75 16.79
C ASP A 45 12.57 13.79 17.58
N VAL A 46 11.65 12.88 17.25
CA VAL A 46 10.35 12.73 17.89
C VAL A 46 10.22 11.30 18.40
N ASP A 47 10.32 11.14 19.72
CA ASP A 47 10.15 9.86 20.41
C ASP A 47 8.76 9.77 21.02
N SER A 48 8.10 8.61 20.93
CA SER A 48 6.87 8.33 21.69
C SER A 48 7.07 7.10 22.57
N ILE A 49 6.89 7.27 23.88
CA ILE A 49 7.06 6.22 24.88
C ILE A 49 5.69 5.92 25.51
N PRO A 50 5.09 4.75 25.24
CA PRO A 50 3.81 4.39 25.85
C PRO A 50 4.00 4.15 27.34
N PHE A 51 3.15 4.76 28.17
CA PHE A 51 3.16 4.52 29.61
C PHE A 51 1.98 3.65 30.06
N ASN A 52 0.90 3.60 29.28
CA ASN A 52 -0.20 2.66 29.42
C ASN A 52 -0.88 2.40 28.07
N SER A 53 -1.95 1.58 28.07
CA SER A 53 -2.68 1.21 26.85
C SER A 53 -3.49 2.34 26.20
N THR A 54 -3.48 3.55 26.77
CA THR A 54 -4.33 4.67 26.34
C THR A 54 -3.56 5.95 26.09
N LEU A 55 -2.28 6.02 26.47
CA LEU A 55 -1.51 7.24 26.47
C LEU A 55 -0.01 6.97 26.29
N ALA A 56 0.65 7.86 25.57
CA ALA A 56 2.09 7.91 25.43
C ALA A 56 2.63 9.31 25.71
N THR A 57 3.89 9.35 26.15
CA THR A 57 4.64 10.59 26.30
C THR A 57 5.52 10.78 25.08
N CYS A 58 5.32 11.90 24.40
CA CYS A 58 6.12 12.32 23.27
C CYS A 58 7.23 13.27 23.74
N ASN A 59 8.46 13.01 23.30
CA ASN A 59 9.59 13.91 23.47
C ASN A 59 10.02 14.40 22.10
N VAL A 60 10.12 15.72 21.94
CA VAL A 60 10.64 16.34 20.73
C VAL A 60 11.96 17.00 21.07
N THR A 61 13.01 16.68 20.32
CA THR A 61 14.37 17.17 20.56
C THR A 61 14.93 17.79 19.30
N TRP A 62 15.47 19.00 19.41
CA TRP A 62 16.22 19.66 18.34
C TRP A 62 17.43 20.40 18.93
N GLY A 63 18.63 19.83 18.74
CA GLY A 63 19.85 20.32 19.37
C GLY A 63 19.80 20.25 20.90
N GLN A 64 19.73 21.40 21.57
CA GLN A 64 19.58 21.49 23.04
C GLN A 64 18.14 21.74 23.49
N LEU A 65 17.22 21.99 22.56
CA LEU A 65 15.82 22.23 22.86
C LEU A 65 15.09 20.91 23.01
N ASN A 66 14.29 20.80 24.06
CA ASN A 66 13.51 19.62 24.40
C ASN A 66 12.10 20.04 24.81
N TRP A 67 11.11 19.42 24.20
CA TRP A 67 9.71 19.57 24.52
C TRP A 67 9.10 18.22 24.87
N GLN A 68 8.09 18.24 25.73
CA GLN A 68 7.38 17.04 26.14
C GLN A 68 5.87 17.30 26.16
N PHE A 69 5.11 16.39 25.58
CA PHE A 69 3.65 16.39 25.63
C PHE A 69 3.12 14.96 25.66
N ASN A 70 1.82 14.80 25.89
CA ASN A 70 1.18 13.49 25.91
C ASN A 70 0.15 13.38 24.78
N VAL A 71 -0.02 12.15 24.27
CA VAL A 71 -0.97 11.83 23.20
C VAL A 71 -1.72 10.53 23.47
N THR A 72 -2.89 10.39 22.83
CA THR A 72 -3.63 9.12 22.74
C THR A 72 -3.16 8.27 21.55
N PRO A 73 -3.57 6.99 21.42
CA PRO A 73 -3.17 6.13 20.31
C PRO A 73 -3.61 6.66 18.95
N ASP A 74 -4.69 7.46 18.93
CA ASP A 74 -5.21 8.05 17.71
C ASP A 74 -4.59 9.44 17.41
N GLY A 75 -3.48 9.80 18.08
CA GLY A 75 -2.73 11.04 17.86
C GLY A 75 -3.36 12.30 18.48
N PHE A 76 -4.39 12.16 19.32
CA PHE A 76 -4.99 13.31 20.01
C PHE A 76 -4.08 13.83 21.12
N TYR A 77 -3.90 15.15 21.17
CA TYR A 77 -3.19 15.84 22.23
C TYR A 77 -3.92 15.70 23.57
N VAL A 78 -3.17 15.56 24.66
CA VAL A 78 -3.68 15.35 26.01
C VAL A 78 -3.28 16.52 26.90
N ASP A 79 -4.27 17.30 27.35
CA ASP A 79 -4.09 18.40 28.29
C ASP A 79 -4.47 17.97 29.70
N GLY A 80 -3.55 18.11 30.65
CA GLY A 80 -3.81 17.77 32.06
C GLY A 80 -4.29 16.33 32.31
N GLY A 81 -3.95 15.40 31.41
CA GLY A 81 -4.39 14.00 31.47
C GLY A 81 -5.74 13.70 30.81
N THR A 82 -6.38 14.70 30.18
CA THR A 82 -7.62 14.53 29.43
C THR A 82 -7.36 14.67 27.93
N PRO A 83 -7.77 13.69 27.09
CA PRO A 83 -7.71 13.85 25.64
C PRO A 83 -8.51 15.06 25.17
N THR A 84 -7.89 15.86 24.31
CA THR A 84 -8.55 16.96 23.59
C THR A 84 -9.13 16.44 22.27
N ASN A 85 -9.86 17.30 21.55
CA ASN A 85 -10.33 17.00 20.19
C ASN A 85 -9.28 17.32 19.11
N ASN A 86 -8.09 17.78 19.51
CA ASN A 86 -7.07 18.29 18.61
C ASN A 86 -6.02 17.21 18.41
N GLN A 87 -5.66 16.94 17.15
CA GLN A 87 -4.54 16.07 16.83
C GLN A 87 -3.22 16.84 16.89
N THR A 88 -2.09 16.15 16.97
CA THR A 88 -0.79 16.84 16.90
C THR A 88 -0.33 16.99 15.45
N ILE A 89 0.51 17.98 15.17
CA ILE A 89 1.04 18.20 13.81
C ILE A 89 1.84 17.01 13.24
N PHE A 90 2.44 16.18 14.09
CA PHE A 90 3.23 15.03 13.67
C PHE A 90 2.36 13.84 13.25
N TRP A 91 1.15 13.74 13.82
CA TRP A 91 0.23 12.62 13.59
C TRP A 91 -1.21 13.12 13.52
N VAL A 92 -1.73 13.16 12.29
CA VAL A 92 -3.12 13.54 12.01
C VAL A 92 -3.84 12.30 11.50
N HIS A 93 -4.29 11.47 12.45
CA HIS A 93 -4.88 10.18 12.12
C HIS A 93 -6.31 10.36 11.60
N ILE A 94 -6.53 9.97 10.35
CA ILE A 94 -7.86 9.97 9.75
C ILE A 94 -8.51 8.61 10.03
N VAL A 95 -9.36 8.57 11.06
CA VAL A 95 -10.10 7.37 11.43
C VAL A 95 -11.24 7.14 10.42
N GLU A 96 -11.10 6.16 9.55
CA GLU A 96 -12.23 5.66 8.76
C GLU A 96 -13.25 4.94 9.67
N PRO A 97 -14.55 5.24 9.56
CA PRO A 97 -15.59 4.55 10.30
C PRO A 97 -15.86 3.14 9.73
N GLY A 98 -14.91 2.22 9.93
CA GLY A 98 -15.17 0.77 9.87
C GLY A 98 -14.37 0.00 8.84
N SER A 99 -14.20 -1.30 9.11
CA SER A 99 -13.42 -2.30 8.38
C SER A 99 -13.94 -2.66 6.98
N THR A 100 -14.60 -1.72 6.30
CA THR A 100 -15.12 -1.90 4.94
C THR A 100 -14.10 -1.33 3.99
N GLY A 101 -13.36 -2.19 3.29
CA GLY A 101 -12.38 -1.83 2.26
C GLY A 101 -12.99 -1.17 1.01
N SER A 102 -13.89 -0.20 1.21
CA SER A 102 -14.59 0.59 0.20
C SER A 102 -14.55 2.08 0.53
N GLU A 103 -13.55 2.56 1.27
CA GLU A 103 -13.50 3.94 1.74
C GLU A 103 -12.39 4.71 1.03
N PHE A 104 -12.56 4.87 -0.29
CA PHE A 104 -12.15 6.11 -0.93
C PHE A 104 -13.19 7.20 -0.60
N GLN A 105 -13.45 7.45 0.69
CA GLN A 105 -14.21 8.65 1.03
C GLN A 105 -13.34 9.83 0.64
N GLU A 106 -13.90 10.75 -0.13
CA GLU A 106 -13.19 11.93 -0.60
C GLU A 106 -12.95 12.84 0.62
N HIS A 107 -11.77 12.69 1.25
CA HIS A 107 -11.36 13.52 2.37
C HIS A 107 -11.02 14.96 1.94
N VAL A 108 -10.89 15.21 0.64
CA VAL A 108 -10.64 16.53 0.07
C VAL A 108 -11.70 17.52 0.54
N GLY A 109 -11.26 18.61 1.15
CA GLY A 109 -12.10 19.64 1.77
C GLY A 109 -12.46 19.37 3.24
N THR A 110 -12.03 18.25 3.82
CA THR A 110 -12.24 17.93 5.24
C THR A 110 -11.27 18.71 6.11
N ASN A 111 -11.78 19.28 7.20
CA ASN A 111 -11.01 20.05 8.17
C ASN A 111 -10.79 19.24 9.46
N TYR A 112 -9.57 19.29 9.97
CA TYR A 112 -9.15 18.70 11.24
C TYR A 112 -8.57 19.81 12.13
N SER A 113 -8.89 19.80 13.42
CA SER A 113 -8.21 20.67 14.39
C SER A 113 -6.88 20.03 14.80
N ILE A 114 -5.81 20.81 14.70
CA ILE A 114 -4.48 20.38 15.11
C ILE A 114 -3.88 21.34 16.14
N TRP A 115 -3.07 20.80 17.04
CA TRP A 115 -2.34 21.51 18.08
C TRP A 115 -0.84 21.44 17.80
N ASP A 116 -0.16 22.58 17.90
CA ASP A 116 1.30 22.69 17.80
C ASP A 116 1.90 22.90 19.20
N PRO A 117 2.27 21.83 19.93
CA PRO A 117 2.80 21.95 21.29
C PRO A 117 4.24 22.50 21.33
N VAL A 118 4.93 22.58 20.20
CA VAL A 118 6.37 22.89 20.16
C VAL A 118 6.69 24.20 19.42
N GLY A 119 5.74 24.73 18.66
CA GLY A 119 5.90 25.97 17.89
C GLY A 119 6.62 25.77 16.56
N ILE A 120 6.43 24.63 15.90
CA ILE A 120 6.96 24.41 14.55
C ILE A 120 6.28 25.34 13.54
N LEU A 121 4.95 25.45 13.58
CA LEU A 121 4.18 26.32 12.68
C LEU A 121 4.30 27.80 13.07
N GLY A 122 4.41 28.09 14.36
CA GLY A 122 4.40 29.46 14.87
C GLY A 122 4.71 29.53 16.36
N ALA A 123 3.81 30.13 17.13
CA ALA A 123 3.95 30.13 18.58
C ALA A 123 3.69 28.71 19.14
N PRO A 124 4.42 28.27 20.19
CA PRO A 124 4.08 27.05 20.91
C PRO A 124 2.67 27.14 21.51
N ASP A 125 2.07 25.97 21.75
CA ASP A 125 0.75 25.82 22.37
C ASP A 125 -0.34 26.60 21.62
N THR A 126 -0.38 26.42 20.29
CA THR A 126 -1.32 27.10 19.40
C THR A 126 -2.13 26.10 18.57
N GLU A 127 -3.42 26.38 18.40
CA GLU A 127 -4.35 25.62 17.56
C GLU A 127 -4.36 26.13 16.12
N TYR A 128 -4.46 25.20 15.17
CA TYR A 128 -4.58 25.47 13.74
C TYR A 128 -5.63 24.55 13.11
N VAL A 129 -6.05 24.90 11.91
CA VAL A 129 -6.95 24.06 11.09
C VAL A 129 -6.16 23.45 9.95
N LEU A 130 -6.16 22.14 9.86
CA LEU A 130 -5.64 21.38 8.74
C LEU A 130 -6.77 21.04 7.78
N THR A 131 -6.63 21.38 6.51
CA THR A 131 -7.58 21.05 5.44
C THR A 131 -6.92 20.13 4.44
N ILE A 132 -7.54 18.99 4.14
CA ILE A 132 -7.08 18.10 3.07
C ILE A 132 -7.42 18.75 1.73
N ILE A 133 -6.42 18.89 0.85
CA ILE A 133 -6.60 19.56 -0.45
C ILE A 133 -6.51 18.61 -1.63
N ASP A 134 -5.83 17.47 -1.49
CA ASP A 134 -5.67 16.49 -2.57
C ASP A 134 -5.31 15.11 -2.02
N THR A 135 -5.57 14.07 -2.82
CA THR A 135 -5.17 12.68 -2.56
C THR A 135 -4.13 12.26 -3.59
N LEU A 136 -3.04 11.65 -3.14
CA LEU A 136 -1.96 11.22 -4.04
C LEU A 136 -1.39 9.86 -3.65
N VAL A 137 -0.56 9.32 -4.54
CA VAL A 137 0.21 8.10 -4.28
C VAL A 137 1.68 8.44 -4.33
N TYR A 138 2.36 8.32 -3.19
CA TYR A 138 3.81 8.42 -3.10
C TYR A 138 4.47 7.10 -3.47
N TRP A 139 5.54 7.16 -4.26
CA TRP A 139 6.32 6.01 -4.70
C TRP A 139 7.66 5.99 -3.98
N ALA A 140 8.29 4.81 -3.86
CA ALA A 140 9.49 4.64 -3.04
C ALA A 140 10.75 5.37 -3.55
N GLU A 141 10.64 6.18 -4.60
CA GLU A 141 11.79 6.91 -5.11
C GLU A 141 12.19 8.02 -4.15
N GLU A 142 11.26 8.88 -3.73
CA GLU A 142 11.51 9.94 -2.76
C GLU A 142 10.19 10.32 -2.04
N PRO A 143 10.13 10.30 -0.69
CA PRO A 143 11.11 9.71 0.23
C PRO A 143 11.14 8.17 0.13
N PRO A 144 12.18 7.47 0.63
CA PRO A 144 12.34 6.03 0.44
C PRO A 144 11.29 5.20 1.21
N LEU A 145 10.11 5.00 0.63
CA LEU A 145 8.99 4.28 1.23
C LEU A 145 9.03 2.76 0.99
N HIS A 146 8.43 1.96 1.87
CA HIS A 146 8.18 0.54 1.59
C HIS A 146 6.99 0.37 0.62
N GLY A 147 7.22 0.66 -0.66
CA GLY A 147 6.24 0.50 -1.72
C GLY A 147 5.42 1.75 -2.02
N ALA A 148 4.32 1.60 -2.75
CA ALA A 148 3.45 2.71 -3.15
C ALA A 148 2.41 3.04 -2.10
N GLN A 149 2.38 4.27 -1.62
CA GLN A 149 1.61 4.68 -0.45
C GLN A 149 0.57 5.73 -0.80
N PHE A 150 -0.68 5.48 -0.39
CA PHE A 150 -1.68 6.52 -0.42
C PHE A 150 -1.31 7.59 0.61
N SER A 151 -1.37 8.82 0.17
CA SER A 151 -0.96 10.00 0.93
C SER A 151 -1.93 11.13 0.67
N LEU A 152 -1.92 12.09 1.58
CA LEU A 152 -2.79 13.25 1.55
C LEU A 152 -1.93 14.50 1.49
N LYS A 153 -2.30 15.40 0.58
CA LYS A 153 -1.85 16.79 0.63
C LYS A 153 -2.79 17.59 1.49
N PHE A 154 -2.24 18.45 2.30
CA PHE A 154 -3.00 19.33 3.17
C PHE A 154 -2.43 20.74 3.20
N GLU A 155 -3.29 21.68 3.60
CA GLU A 155 -2.91 23.02 4.00
C GLU A 155 -3.21 23.22 5.48
N VAL A 156 -2.40 24.03 6.15
CA VAL A 156 -2.64 24.45 7.53
C VAL A 156 -2.91 25.94 7.56
N ARG A 157 -3.97 26.33 8.27
CA ARG A 157 -4.41 27.72 8.45
C ARG A 157 -4.49 28.07 9.92
N ASP A 158 -4.16 29.32 10.26
CA ASP A 158 -4.42 29.85 11.59
C ASP A 158 -5.92 30.11 11.80
N LEU A 159 -6.29 30.49 13.03
CA LEU A 159 -7.68 30.82 13.39
C LEU A 159 -8.22 32.06 12.66
N ASN A 160 -7.38 32.83 11.97
CA ASN A 160 -7.75 33.97 11.13
C ASN A 160 -7.85 33.59 9.64
N ASP A 161 -7.85 32.31 9.30
CA ASP A 161 -7.89 31.77 7.93
C ASP A 161 -6.66 32.11 7.07
N THR A 162 -5.55 32.48 7.71
CA THR A 162 -4.27 32.71 7.03
C THR A 162 -3.53 31.39 6.85
N LYS A 163 -3.16 31.06 5.61
CA LYS A 163 -2.32 29.88 5.31
C LYS A 163 -0.95 30.05 5.96
N VAL A 164 -0.59 29.11 6.83
CA VAL A 164 0.69 29.09 7.55
C VAL A 164 1.62 27.98 7.08
N ALA A 165 1.07 26.87 6.57
CA ALA A 165 1.86 25.77 6.03
C ALA A 165 1.08 24.97 4.99
N GLU A 166 1.82 24.12 4.27
CA GLU A 166 1.29 23.05 3.43
C GLU A 166 2.18 21.83 3.60
N GLY A 167 1.62 20.65 3.41
CA GLY A 167 2.38 19.43 3.64
C GLY A 167 1.70 18.19 3.11
N GLU A 168 2.36 17.08 3.40
CA GLU A 168 1.99 15.76 2.93
C GLU A 168 2.13 14.76 4.08
N MET A 169 1.17 13.86 4.17
CA MET A 169 1.14 12.82 5.20
C MET A 169 0.64 11.50 4.65
N ASP A 170 0.96 10.44 5.39
CA ASP A 170 0.42 9.11 5.18
C ASP A 170 -1.11 9.07 5.40
N TYR A 171 -1.84 8.54 4.43
CA TYR A 171 -3.30 8.35 4.54
C TYR A 171 -3.71 7.43 5.70
N THR A 172 -2.89 6.43 5.97
CA THR A 172 -3.24 5.24 6.75
C THR A 172 -2.88 5.35 8.22
N CYS A 173 -1.86 6.12 8.58
CA CYS A 173 -1.44 6.36 9.96
C CYS A 173 -1.37 7.85 10.33
N GLY A 174 -1.52 8.76 9.35
CA GLY A 174 -1.44 10.20 9.58
C GLY A 174 -0.03 10.73 9.84
N MET A 175 1.03 9.94 9.61
CA MET A 175 2.42 10.37 9.79
C MET A 175 2.79 11.48 8.80
N LEU A 176 3.35 12.56 9.31
CA LEU A 176 3.87 13.67 8.51
C LEU A 176 5.09 13.22 7.68
N PHE A 177 5.09 13.50 6.38
CA PHE A 177 6.23 13.28 5.49
C PHE A 177 6.98 14.57 5.23
N VAL A 178 6.26 15.60 4.79
CA VAL A 178 6.83 16.91 4.45
C VAL A 178 5.91 17.99 4.96
N LEU A 179 6.49 19.05 5.50
CA LEU A 179 5.80 20.26 5.89
C LEU A 179 6.62 21.45 5.42
N THR A 180 6.02 22.29 4.59
CA THR A 180 6.56 23.58 4.17
C THR A 180 5.85 24.67 4.92
N ILE A 181 6.59 25.52 5.62
CA ILE A 181 6.05 26.48 6.58
C ILE A 181 6.42 27.90 6.16
N GLY A 182 5.41 28.77 6.19
CA GLY A 182 5.53 30.18 5.81
C GLY A 182 5.51 30.40 4.30
N TYR A 183 5.26 31.65 3.91
CA TYR A 183 5.21 32.07 2.51
C TYR A 183 6.60 31.96 1.87
N GLY A 184 6.75 31.13 0.83
CA GLY A 184 8.01 30.93 0.11
C GLY A 184 8.96 29.90 0.72
N SER A 185 8.45 28.93 1.48
CA SER A 185 9.23 27.81 2.03
C SER A 185 10.37 28.24 2.94
N LEU A 186 10.11 29.21 3.83
CA LEU A 186 11.12 29.76 4.73
C LEU A 186 11.59 28.76 5.78
N ARG A 187 10.75 27.78 6.12
CA ARG A 187 11.07 26.69 7.05
C ARG A 187 10.48 25.40 6.51
N SER A 188 11.11 24.28 6.79
CA SER A 188 10.62 22.98 6.35
C SER A 188 10.89 21.89 7.37
N LEU A 189 10.01 20.90 7.39
CA LEU A 189 10.19 19.66 8.11
C LEU A 189 10.05 18.51 7.11
N GLU A 190 11.05 17.64 7.02
CA GLU A 190 11.05 16.50 6.10
C GLU A 190 11.43 15.23 6.85
N LEU A 191 10.64 14.17 6.73
CA LEU A 191 10.91 12.89 7.39
C LEU A 191 12.16 12.24 6.78
N ILE A 192 13.21 12.04 7.59
CA ILE A 192 14.50 11.46 7.17
C ILE A 192 14.42 9.93 7.10
N ASP A 193 13.82 9.30 8.12
CA ASP A 193 13.73 7.84 8.19
C ASP A 193 12.34 7.38 7.78
N THR A 194 12.23 7.03 6.50
CA THR A 194 11.01 6.50 5.91
C THR A 194 11.04 4.98 5.76
N ASN A 195 11.88 4.28 6.55
CA ASN A 195 11.70 2.84 6.81
C ASN A 195 10.44 2.62 7.67
N TYR A 196 9.32 3.10 7.15
CA TYR A 196 7.99 2.93 7.65
C TYR A 196 7.53 1.57 7.14
N ASP A 197 7.37 0.59 8.02
CA ASP A 197 6.82 -0.70 7.62
C ASP A 197 5.44 -0.52 6.97
N ILE A 198 5.21 -1.32 5.94
CA ILE A 198 4.00 -1.45 5.12
C ILE A 198 2.71 -1.10 5.90
N SER A 199 1.95 -0.14 5.39
CA SER A 199 0.63 0.26 5.93
C SER A 199 -0.21 -0.92 6.43
N ARG A 200 -0.78 -0.80 7.62
CA ARG A 200 -1.67 -1.78 8.29
C ARG A 200 -2.78 -2.33 7.38
N ASN A 201 -3.29 -1.52 6.45
CA ASN A 201 -4.31 -1.96 5.49
C ASN A 201 -3.75 -3.03 4.54
N ARG A 202 -2.49 -2.92 4.13
CA ARG A 202 -1.85 -3.90 3.24
C ARG A 202 -1.58 -5.23 3.98
N LEU A 203 -1.12 -5.18 5.23
CA LEU A 203 -0.89 -6.38 6.05
C LEU A 203 -2.19 -7.06 6.51
N SER A 204 -3.28 -6.30 6.67
CA SER A 204 -4.60 -6.88 7.00
C SER A 204 -5.30 -7.48 5.79
N VAL A 205 -5.08 -6.92 4.59
CA VAL A 205 -5.60 -7.47 3.33
C VAL A 205 -4.84 -8.72 2.90
N LEU A 206 -3.53 -8.80 3.14
CA LEU A 206 -2.68 -9.90 2.68
C LEU A 206 -3.20 -11.30 3.08
N PRO A 207 -3.56 -11.60 4.35
CA PRO A 207 -4.17 -12.88 4.73
C PRO A 207 -5.53 -13.15 4.09
N GLY A 208 -6.35 -12.10 3.96
CA GLY A 208 -7.65 -12.20 3.29
C GLY A 208 -7.49 -12.55 1.82
N ALA A 209 -6.57 -11.88 1.14
CA ALA A 209 -6.24 -12.10 -0.25
C ALA A 209 -5.64 -13.51 -0.47
N ILE A 210 -4.70 -13.96 0.39
CA ILE A 210 -4.17 -15.34 0.36
C ILE A 210 -5.29 -16.37 0.58
N THR A 211 -6.20 -16.10 1.52
CA THR A 211 -7.33 -17.01 1.80
C THR A 211 -8.24 -17.14 0.60
N VAL A 212 -8.62 -16.03 -0.04
CA VAL A 212 -9.44 -16.03 -1.25
C VAL A 212 -8.71 -16.70 -2.41
N LEU A 213 -7.41 -16.46 -2.57
CA LEU A 213 -6.56 -17.06 -3.59
C LEU A 213 -6.51 -18.59 -3.49
N ILE A 214 -6.46 -19.16 -2.28
CA ILE A 214 -6.44 -20.61 -2.06
C ILE A 214 -7.87 -21.19 -2.10
N ALA A 215 -8.81 -20.56 -1.39
CA ALA A 215 -10.17 -21.08 -1.24
C ALA A 215 -10.98 -20.99 -2.54
N GLY A 216 -10.77 -19.97 -3.36
CA GLY A 216 -11.49 -19.76 -4.62
C GLY A 216 -11.36 -20.94 -5.59
N PRO A 217 -10.14 -21.34 -6.00
CA PRO A 217 -9.93 -22.50 -6.87
C PRO A 217 -10.51 -23.80 -6.29
N ILE A 218 -10.38 -24.02 -4.97
CA ILE A 218 -10.94 -25.19 -4.28
C ILE A 218 -12.47 -25.19 -4.36
N ALA A 219 -13.10 -24.06 -4.08
CA ALA A 219 -14.55 -23.91 -4.13
C ALA A 219 -15.09 -24.14 -5.55
N VAL A 220 -14.43 -23.58 -6.57
CA VAL A 220 -14.76 -23.81 -7.98
C VAL A 220 -14.61 -25.30 -8.33
N PHE A 221 -13.51 -25.94 -7.95
CA PHE A 221 -13.31 -27.36 -8.20
C PHE A 221 -14.41 -28.21 -7.55
N ALA A 222 -14.70 -27.97 -6.28
CA ALA A 222 -15.72 -28.70 -5.53
C ALA A 222 -17.11 -28.52 -6.13
N TYR A 223 -17.46 -27.29 -6.52
CA TYR A 223 -18.72 -26.99 -7.19
C TYR A 223 -18.86 -27.76 -8.52
N LEU A 224 -17.84 -27.70 -9.38
CA LEU A 224 -17.88 -28.42 -10.66
C LEU A 224 -17.84 -29.94 -10.48
N HIS A 225 -17.16 -30.45 -9.45
CA HIS A 225 -17.06 -31.88 -9.18
C HIS A 225 -18.33 -32.48 -8.57
N PHE A 226 -18.88 -31.84 -7.54
CA PHE A 226 -19.98 -32.40 -6.74
C PHE A 226 -21.36 -31.93 -7.20
N ARG A 227 -21.49 -30.66 -7.66
CA ARG A 227 -22.78 -30.10 -8.07
C ARG A 227 -23.04 -30.25 -9.56
N ARG A 228 -22.13 -29.78 -10.41
CA ARG A 228 -22.30 -29.85 -11.88
C ARG A 228 -21.87 -31.19 -12.49
N LYS A 229 -21.04 -31.96 -11.77
CA LYS A 229 -20.50 -33.26 -12.22
C LYS A 229 -19.82 -33.18 -13.59
N GLU A 230 -19.12 -32.07 -13.84
CA GLU A 230 -18.48 -31.82 -15.14
C GLU A 230 -17.37 -32.86 -15.44
N PRO A 231 -17.00 -33.06 -16.72
CA PRO A 231 -15.88 -33.91 -17.11
C PRO A 231 -14.56 -33.47 -16.47
N ARG A 232 -13.66 -34.42 -16.21
CA ARG A 232 -12.38 -34.15 -15.53
C ARG A 232 -11.54 -33.06 -16.22
N GLY A 233 -11.51 -33.06 -17.56
CA GLY A 233 -10.78 -32.05 -18.34
C GLY A 233 -11.28 -30.63 -18.08
N LEU A 234 -12.58 -30.40 -18.26
CA LEU A 234 -13.21 -29.10 -18.06
C LEU A 234 -13.07 -28.59 -16.62
N LYS A 235 -13.18 -29.48 -15.64
CA LYS A 235 -12.97 -29.14 -14.22
C LYS A 235 -11.55 -28.65 -13.97
N LEU A 236 -10.55 -29.38 -14.45
CA LEU A 236 -9.14 -29.01 -14.26
C LEU A 236 -8.79 -27.72 -15.02
N GLU A 237 -9.30 -27.55 -16.24
CA GLU A 237 -9.13 -26.32 -17.04
C GLU A 237 -9.70 -25.10 -16.30
N THR A 238 -10.96 -25.18 -15.85
CA THR A 238 -11.64 -24.05 -15.21
C THR A 238 -11.01 -23.71 -13.86
N THR A 239 -10.68 -24.73 -13.04
CA THR A 239 -10.00 -24.50 -11.76
C THR A 239 -8.61 -23.90 -11.97
N PHE A 240 -7.86 -24.39 -12.97
CA PHE A 240 -6.55 -23.83 -13.29
C PHE A 240 -6.67 -22.37 -13.71
N LEU A 241 -7.63 -22.03 -14.58
CA LEU A 241 -7.90 -20.65 -15.01
C LEU A 241 -8.15 -19.71 -13.82
N VAL A 242 -9.00 -20.12 -12.87
CA VAL A 242 -9.31 -19.33 -11.68
C VAL A 242 -8.09 -19.18 -10.78
N ALA A 243 -7.28 -20.22 -10.61
CA ALA A 243 -6.05 -20.15 -9.84
C ALA A 243 -5.01 -19.22 -10.48
N THR A 244 -4.80 -19.31 -11.80
CA THR A 244 -3.91 -18.40 -12.53
C THR A 244 -4.41 -16.97 -12.45
N GLY A 245 -5.70 -16.71 -12.72
CA GLY A 245 -6.25 -15.35 -12.67
C GLY A 245 -6.18 -14.73 -11.28
N GLY A 246 -6.45 -15.51 -10.24
CA GLY A 246 -6.32 -15.07 -8.85
C GLY A 246 -4.88 -14.79 -8.45
N LEU A 247 -3.93 -15.66 -8.83
CA LEU A 247 -2.52 -15.50 -8.45
C LEU A 247 -1.91 -14.27 -9.10
N VAL A 248 -2.27 -14.02 -10.36
CA VAL A 248 -1.75 -12.86 -11.07
C VAL A 248 -2.35 -11.57 -10.49
N LEU A 249 -3.66 -11.51 -10.25
CA LEU A 249 -4.29 -10.35 -9.58
C LEU A 249 -3.67 -10.08 -8.20
N PHE A 250 -3.35 -11.14 -7.46
CA PHE A 250 -2.67 -11.02 -6.18
C PHE A 250 -1.26 -10.42 -6.34
N ILE A 251 -0.49 -10.88 -7.32
CA ILE A 251 0.89 -10.42 -7.50
C ILE A 251 0.90 -8.97 -7.99
N ASP A 252 0.10 -8.63 -8.98
CA ASP A 252 -0.01 -7.25 -9.48
C ASP A 252 -0.44 -6.24 -8.42
N ILE A 253 -1.50 -6.54 -7.68
CA ILE A 253 -2.09 -5.57 -6.77
C ILE A 253 -1.34 -5.59 -5.44
N VAL A 254 -1.10 -6.78 -4.91
CA VAL A 254 -0.47 -6.90 -3.59
C VAL A 254 1.04 -6.78 -3.76
N ILE A 255 1.68 -7.63 -4.55
CA ILE A 255 3.14 -7.68 -4.57
C ILE A 255 3.76 -6.47 -5.30
N ASP A 256 3.33 -6.16 -6.52
CA ASP A 256 3.94 -5.14 -7.38
C ASP A 256 3.62 -3.70 -6.95
N VAL A 257 2.45 -3.45 -6.36
CA VAL A 257 2.09 -2.11 -5.88
C VAL A 257 2.45 -1.94 -4.41
N TRP A 258 2.08 -2.90 -3.56
CA TRP A 258 2.17 -2.73 -2.11
C TRP A 258 3.45 -3.26 -1.47
N PHE A 259 4.13 -4.22 -2.07
CA PHE A 259 5.31 -4.89 -1.48
C PHE A 259 6.58 -4.83 -2.36
N TYR A 260 6.60 -4.08 -3.45
CA TYR A 260 7.70 -4.12 -4.41
C TYR A 260 9.07 -3.78 -3.81
N ALA A 261 9.10 -2.82 -2.88
CA ALA A 261 10.32 -2.38 -2.20
C ALA A 261 10.91 -3.48 -1.29
N THR A 262 10.10 -4.49 -0.91
CA THR A 262 10.56 -5.64 -0.11
C THR A 262 11.12 -6.78 -0.96
N ILE A 263 10.93 -6.75 -2.28
CA ILE A 263 11.45 -7.78 -3.17
C ILE A 263 12.96 -7.60 -3.30
N PRO A 264 13.78 -8.63 -2.97
CA PRO A 264 15.22 -8.56 -3.17
C PRO A 264 15.55 -8.19 -4.63
N PHE A 265 16.49 -7.27 -4.84
CA PHE A 265 16.86 -6.74 -6.16
C PHE A 265 15.79 -5.86 -6.85
N GLY A 266 14.77 -5.40 -6.10
CA GLY A 266 13.77 -4.43 -6.56
C GLY A 266 13.07 -4.86 -7.85
N TYR A 267 13.06 -3.98 -8.86
CA TYR A 267 12.48 -4.24 -10.18
C TYR A 267 12.94 -5.57 -10.82
N ARG A 268 14.25 -5.89 -10.74
CA ARG A 268 14.78 -7.13 -11.32
C ARG A 268 14.28 -8.36 -10.57
N GLY A 269 14.14 -8.24 -9.25
CA GLY A 269 13.50 -9.25 -8.42
C GLY A 269 12.05 -9.48 -8.82
N ASN A 270 11.32 -8.39 -9.09
CA ASN A 270 9.93 -8.47 -9.53
C ASN A 270 9.80 -9.16 -10.90
N GLN A 271 10.60 -8.76 -11.89
CA GLN A 271 10.63 -9.45 -13.19
C GLN A 271 10.93 -10.96 -13.05
N PHE A 272 11.86 -11.31 -12.15
CA PHE A 272 12.20 -12.69 -11.90
C PHE A 272 11.04 -13.46 -11.26
N LEU A 273 10.31 -12.86 -10.32
CA LEU A 273 9.10 -13.44 -9.72
C LEU A 273 8.05 -13.78 -10.79
N HIS A 274 7.74 -12.81 -11.65
CA HIS A 274 6.81 -12.99 -12.77
C HIS A 274 7.27 -14.09 -13.75
N LEU A 275 8.57 -14.11 -14.10
CA LEU A 275 9.13 -15.15 -14.95
C LEU A 275 9.03 -16.54 -14.30
N MET A 276 9.30 -16.66 -13.00
CA MET A 276 9.16 -17.92 -12.27
C MET A 276 7.72 -18.44 -12.31
N MET A 277 6.72 -17.57 -12.19
CA MET A 277 5.32 -17.97 -12.31
C MET A 277 4.97 -18.49 -13.69
N VAL A 278 5.38 -17.80 -14.75
CA VAL A 278 5.19 -18.25 -16.14
C VAL A 278 5.72 -19.67 -16.31
N VAL A 279 6.92 -19.94 -15.79
CA VAL A 279 7.55 -21.27 -15.83
C VAL A 279 6.77 -22.30 -15.02
N VAL A 280 6.34 -21.98 -13.80
CA VAL A 280 5.56 -22.89 -12.94
C VAL A 280 4.22 -23.23 -13.57
N PHE A 281 3.52 -22.24 -14.13
CA PHE A 281 2.27 -22.45 -14.85
C PHE A 281 2.46 -23.29 -16.12
N ALA A 282 3.54 -23.08 -16.87
CA ALA A 282 3.89 -23.90 -18.02
C ALA A 282 4.15 -25.35 -17.64
N ILE A 283 4.96 -25.60 -16.60
CA ILE A 283 5.25 -26.95 -16.09
C ILE A 283 3.96 -27.63 -15.65
N TYR A 284 3.10 -26.93 -14.91
CA TYR A 284 1.82 -27.48 -14.45
C TYR A 284 0.88 -27.80 -15.61
N ALA A 285 0.74 -26.88 -16.58
CA ALA A 285 -0.11 -27.06 -17.76
C ALA A 285 0.33 -28.26 -18.61
N LEU A 286 1.65 -28.47 -18.77
CA LEU A 286 2.22 -29.64 -19.44
C LEU A 286 1.96 -30.92 -18.63
N TRP A 287 2.22 -30.91 -17.32
CA TRP A 287 2.03 -32.08 -16.45
C TRP A 287 0.58 -32.55 -16.39
N LYS A 288 -0.37 -31.61 -16.32
CA LYS A 288 -1.81 -31.89 -16.30
C LYS A 288 -2.45 -32.00 -17.68
N LYS A 289 -1.67 -31.80 -18.76
CA LYS A 289 -2.11 -31.88 -20.15
C LYS A 289 -3.30 -30.96 -20.46
N VAL A 290 -3.25 -29.74 -19.89
CA VAL A 290 -4.31 -28.71 -19.98
C VAL A 290 -4.09 -27.78 -21.19
N GLY A 291 -2.89 -27.81 -21.77
CA GLY A 291 -2.47 -26.97 -22.89
C GLY A 291 -1.75 -25.70 -22.44
N LEU A 292 -0.70 -25.29 -23.17
CA LEU A 292 0.11 -24.10 -22.83
C LEU A 292 -0.60 -22.77 -23.07
N LYS A 293 -1.73 -22.78 -23.81
CA LYS A 293 -2.57 -21.61 -24.07
C LYS A 293 -2.95 -20.82 -22.80
N TRP A 294 -3.08 -21.51 -21.68
CA TRP A 294 -3.46 -20.93 -20.40
C TRP A 294 -2.32 -20.13 -19.72
N VAL A 295 -1.10 -20.19 -20.26
CA VAL A 295 0.08 -19.46 -19.77
C VAL A 295 0.31 -18.15 -20.55
N ILE A 296 -0.38 -17.97 -21.68
CA ILE A 296 -0.26 -16.78 -22.54
C ILE A 296 -0.46 -15.45 -21.78
N PRO A 297 -1.42 -15.32 -20.82
CA PRO A 297 -1.54 -14.11 -20.01
C PRO A 297 -0.27 -13.71 -19.30
N ALA A 298 0.31 -14.62 -18.53
CA ALA A 298 1.50 -14.35 -17.75
C ALA A 298 2.71 -14.00 -18.65
N PHE A 299 2.77 -14.58 -19.85
CA PHE A 299 3.81 -14.21 -20.82
C PHE A 299 3.59 -12.82 -21.43
N LEU A 300 2.36 -12.48 -21.84
CA LEU A 300 2.05 -11.19 -22.45
C LEU A 300 2.22 -10.03 -21.48
N GLU A 301 1.92 -10.26 -20.22
CA GLU A 301 2.16 -9.34 -19.11
C GLU A 301 3.65 -9.01 -18.97
N LEU A 302 4.51 -10.02 -18.87
CA LEU A 302 5.96 -9.83 -18.78
C LEU A 302 6.53 -9.13 -20.03
N ALA A 303 6.02 -9.47 -21.21
CA ALA A 303 6.40 -8.81 -22.47
C ALA A 303 5.96 -7.32 -22.49
N PHE A 304 4.76 -7.03 -21.99
CA PHE A 304 4.23 -5.67 -21.93
C PHE A 304 4.98 -4.80 -20.91
N LEU A 305 5.26 -5.33 -19.71
CA LEU A 305 6.11 -4.68 -18.71
C LEU A 305 7.49 -4.33 -19.28
N GLY A 306 8.13 -5.28 -19.97
CA GLY A 306 9.41 -5.03 -20.63
C GLY A 306 9.35 -3.95 -21.72
N ALA A 307 8.32 -3.97 -22.57
CA ALA A 307 8.13 -2.98 -23.63
C ALA A 307 7.87 -1.58 -23.07
N MET A 308 7.09 -1.47 -21.99
CA MET A 308 6.76 -0.20 -21.37
C MET A 308 7.97 0.44 -20.70
N VAL A 309 8.77 -0.32 -19.95
CA VAL A 309 10.02 0.19 -19.35
C VAL A 309 11.00 0.66 -20.42
N GLN A 310 11.10 -0.05 -21.54
CA GLN A 310 11.93 0.38 -22.67
C GLN A 310 11.41 1.69 -23.31
N PHE A 311 10.10 1.90 -23.34
CA PHE A 311 9.47 3.07 -23.94
C PHE A 311 9.53 4.31 -23.04
N THR A 312 9.25 4.17 -21.74
CA THR A 312 9.26 5.29 -20.79
C THR A 312 10.68 5.68 -20.37
N GLY A 313 11.64 4.76 -20.47
CA GLY A 313 12.99 4.95 -19.94
C GLY A 313 13.05 4.95 -18.40
N ASP A 314 11.90 4.71 -17.78
CA ASP A 314 11.70 4.65 -16.34
C ASP A 314 11.51 3.18 -15.95
N PRO A 315 12.32 2.64 -15.03
CA PRO A 315 12.19 1.26 -14.58
C PRO A 315 10.85 0.97 -13.91
N TYR A 316 10.05 1.96 -13.48
CA TYR A 316 8.90 1.71 -12.61
C TYR A 316 7.67 2.61 -12.85
N VAL A 317 6.76 2.18 -13.73
CA VAL A 317 5.39 2.73 -13.81
C VAL A 317 4.36 1.60 -13.62
N PRO A 318 4.13 1.12 -12.38
CA PRO A 318 3.22 0.00 -12.10
C PRO A 318 1.73 0.31 -12.35
N HIS A 319 1.33 1.57 -12.53
CA HIS A 319 -0.07 1.98 -12.36
C HIS A 319 -0.97 1.73 -13.58
N LEU A 320 -0.41 1.70 -14.79
CA LEU A 320 -1.17 1.52 -16.04
C LEU A 320 -0.86 0.19 -16.74
N THR A 321 0.24 -0.46 -16.36
CA THR A 321 0.84 -1.49 -17.19
C THR A 321 0.43 -2.91 -16.79
N ALA A 322 0.46 -3.23 -15.50
CA ALA A 322 0.11 -4.58 -15.02
C ALA A 322 -1.42 -4.83 -15.10
N PHE A 323 -2.22 -3.90 -14.57
CA PHE A 323 -3.68 -3.99 -14.53
C PHE A 323 -4.37 -4.09 -15.92
N MET A 324 -3.88 -3.34 -16.92
CA MET A 324 -4.44 -3.36 -18.28
C MET A 324 -4.02 -4.60 -19.06
N GLY A 325 -2.76 -5.03 -18.95
CA GLY A 325 -2.27 -6.25 -19.62
C GLY A 325 -3.04 -7.50 -19.18
N LEU A 326 -3.36 -7.58 -17.89
CA LEU A 326 -4.11 -8.69 -17.30
C LEU A 326 -5.59 -8.70 -17.59
N MET A 327 -6.27 -7.57 -17.45
CA MET A 327 -7.67 -7.47 -17.84
C MET A 327 -7.87 -7.85 -19.31
N ILE A 328 -7.02 -7.33 -20.20
CA ILE A 328 -7.11 -7.62 -21.63
C ILE A 328 -6.84 -9.10 -21.89
N THR A 329 -5.81 -9.68 -21.28
CA THR A 329 -5.49 -11.08 -21.58
C THR A 329 -6.46 -12.07 -20.92
N TRP A 330 -7.01 -11.74 -19.75
CA TRP A 330 -8.10 -12.49 -19.12
C TRP A 330 -9.37 -12.44 -19.98
N LEU A 331 -9.76 -11.26 -20.48
CA LEU A 331 -10.89 -11.10 -21.40
C LEU A 331 -10.66 -11.89 -22.70
N CYS A 332 -9.45 -11.89 -23.25
CA CYS A 332 -9.10 -12.71 -24.41
C CYS A 332 -9.23 -14.21 -24.13
N LEU A 333 -8.80 -14.70 -22.96
CA LEU A 333 -8.94 -16.12 -22.60
C LEU A 333 -10.38 -16.54 -22.33
N VAL A 334 -11.17 -15.72 -21.64
CA VAL A 334 -12.61 -15.95 -21.46
C VAL A 334 -13.29 -16.02 -22.82
N TRP A 335 -12.96 -15.10 -23.73
CA TRP A 335 -13.47 -15.11 -25.09
C TRP A 335 -13.07 -16.37 -25.87
N VAL A 336 -11.80 -16.77 -25.84
CA VAL A 336 -11.30 -18.01 -26.49
C VAL A 336 -11.92 -19.27 -25.87
N SER A 337 -12.21 -19.28 -24.57
CA SER A 337 -12.85 -20.42 -23.89
C SER A 337 -14.30 -20.67 -24.35
N GLY A 338 -14.99 -19.64 -24.84
CA GLY A 338 -16.34 -19.72 -25.40
C GLY A 338 -16.40 -19.94 -26.92
N TYR A 339 -15.28 -19.84 -27.63
CA TYR A 339 -15.24 -19.91 -29.09
C TYR A 339 -15.24 -21.38 -29.56
N LYS A 340 -16.22 -21.77 -30.39
CA LYS A 340 -16.24 -23.09 -31.03
C LYS A 340 -15.04 -23.20 -31.98
N ARG A 341 -14.07 -24.06 -31.65
CA ARG A 341 -12.93 -24.34 -32.54
C ARG A 341 -13.38 -25.14 -33.75
N GLU A 342 -13.32 -24.53 -34.93
CA GLU A 342 -13.25 -25.29 -36.16
C GLU A 342 -11.85 -25.90 -36.30
N PRO A 343 -11.72 -27.19 -36.64
CA PRO A 343 -10.41 -27.82 -36.76
C PRO A 343 -9.62 -27.17 -37.91
N ALA A 344 -8.48 -26.59 -37.57
CA ALA A 344 -7.61 -25.95 -38.54
C ALA A 344 -7.08 -26.98 -39.56
N LYS A 345 -7.17 -26.65 -40.86
CA LYS A 345 -6.81 -27.56 -41.95
C LYS A 345 -5.30 -27.69 -42.18
N SER A 346 -4.50 -26.71 -41.77
CA SER A 346 -3.03 -26.71 -41.97
C SER A 346 -2.28 -27.23 -40.75
N LYS A 347 -1.08 -27.81 -40.94
CA LYS A 347 -0.20 -28.25 -39.82
C LYS A 347 0.17 -27.09 -38.89
N LEU A 348 0.48 -25.93 -39.47
CA LEU A 348 0.76 -24.71 -38.71
C LEU A 348 -0.50 -24.23 -37.97
N GLY A 349 -1.67 -24.27 -38.63
CA GLY A 349 -2.94 -23.92 -38.02
C GLY A 349 -3.36 -24.88 -36.92
N LYS A 350 -3.02 -26.17 -37.01
CA LYS A 350 -3.22 -27.15 -35.93
C LYS A 350 -2.34 -26.82 -34.73
N LEU A 351 -1.05 -26.54 -34.97
CA LEU A 351 -0.12 -26.08 -33.94
C LEU A 351 -0.66 -24.81 -33.26
N PHE A 352 -1.00 -23.77 -34.03
CA PHE A 352 -1.59 -22.54 -33.50
C PHE A 352 -2.94 -22.77 -32.81
N SER A 353 -3.77 -23.71 -33.27
CA SER A 353 -5.04 -24.05 -32.63
C SER A 353 -4.89 -24.89 -31.37
N GLU A 354 -3.71 -25.45 -31.10
CA GLU A 354 -3.35 -26.07 -29.81
C GLU A 354 -2.75 -25.04 -28.84
N PHE A 355 -2.18 -23.95 -29.38
CA PHE A 355 -1.62 -22.81 -28.63
C PHE A 355 -2.63 -21.71 -28.30
N ILE A 356 -3.65 -21.50 -29.13
CA ILE A 356 -4.87 -20.75 -28.80
C ILE A 356 -5.80 -21.72 -28.11
#